data_AF-A0A2A9GQE1-F1
#
_entry.id   AF-A0A2A9GQE1-F1
#
_cell.length_a   1.000
_cell.length_b   1.000
_cell.length_c   1.000
_cell.angle_alpha   90.00
_cell.angle_beta   90.00
_cell.angle_gamma   90.00
#
_symmetry.space_group_name_H-M   'P 1'
#
loop_
_entity.id
_entity.type
_entity.pdbx_description
1 polymer ?
#
loop_
_entity_poly.entity_id
_entity_poly.type
_entity_poly.pdbx_seq_one_letter_code
_entity_poly.pdbx_strand_id
1 'polypeptide(L)'
;MRSRSSLGTRLGAMVAVIAVVAGTALPAHAALTSAEHGAVLAALDDEYHAQATYQAIMERFGAVRPFSNIERAEVSHAAALIAVLRQNGLSVPANPYLSGAKPLAQVPDTLADACALGVQAELANSGLYDGRLLPAVAGNGQLTQILTRLRDASQNKHLPAFQRCGGRAGQMQGRGMGGQGRGYGGGRGPAWN
;
A
#
# COMPACT_ATOMS: atom_id res chain seq x y z
N MET A 1 -11.32 -47.60 85.06
CA MET A 1 -12.11 -46.96 83.99
C MET A 1 -11.21 -46.00 83.22
N ARG A 2 -11.08 -46.23 81.91
CA ARG A 2 -10.69 -45.31 80.80
C ARG A 2 -9.38 -44.52 80.92
N SER A 3 -8.65 -44.18 79.87
CA SER A 3 -8.48 -44.63 78.48
C SER A 3 -7.47 -43.61 77.91
N ARG A 4 -6.42 -44.10 77.22
CA ARG A 4 -5.69 -43.55 76.05
C ARG A 4 -5.75 -42.02 75.80
N SER A 5 -4.69 -41.34 75.37
CA SER A 5 -4.18 -41.46 73.99
C SER A 5 -3.00 -40.52 73.74
N SER A 6 -2.04 -40.98 72.94
CA SER A 6 -0.98 -40.20 72.29
C SER A 6 -1.51 -39.43 71.07
N LEU A 7 -1.05 -38.20 70.86
CA LEU A 7 -0.94 -37.57 69.54
C LEU A 7 0.43 -36.82 69.55
N GLY A 8 1.38 -37.03 68.66
CA GLY A 8 1.30 -37.48 67.27
C GLY A 8 1.69 -36.31 66.37
N THR A 9 2.99 -36.05 66.26
CA THR A 9 3.60 -35.06 65.36
C THR A 9 3.14 -35.30 63.92
N ARG A 10 2.43 -34.35 63.31
CA ARG A 10 2.12 -34.40 61.88
C ARG A 10 3.08 -33.49 61.13
N LEU A 11 4.09 -34.11 60.52
CA LEU A 11 4.94 -33.51 59.50
C LEU A 11 4.09 -33.37 58.22
N GLY A 12 3.69 -32.14 57.89
CA GLY A 12 2.98 -31.85 56.64
C GLY A 12 3.96 -31.85 55.47
N ALA A 13 3.87 -32.84 54.58
CA ALA A 13 4.58 -32.83 53.31
C ALA A 13 3.92 -31.84 52.34
N MET A 14 4.57 -30.72 52.05
CA MET A 14 4.20 -29.84 50.93
C MET A 14 4.72 -30.45 49.64
N VAL A 15 3.82 -30.98 48.81
CA VAL A 15 4.10 -31.32 47.42
C VAL A 15 4.03 -30.04 46.60
N ALA A 16 5.19 -29.52 46.18
CA ALA A 16 5.25 -28.44 45.21
C ALA A 16 4.96 -29.00 43.82
N VAL A 17 3.76 -28.74 43.30
CA VAL A 17 3.40 -29.05 41.91
C VAL A 17 4.01 -27.97 41.01
N ILE A 18 5.16 -28.26 40.40
CA ILE A 18 5.73 -27.44 39.34
C ILE A 18 4.97 -27.77 38.05
N ALA A 19 4.01 -26.91 37.68
CA ALA A 19 3.37 -26.97 36.38
C ALA A 19 4.35 -26.47 35.30
N VAL A 20 4.99 -27.38 34.57
CA VAL A 20 5.75 -27.03 33.37
C VAL A 20 4.73 -26.72 32.27
N VAL A 21 4.45 -25.44 32.05
CA VAL A 21 3.71 -24.99 30.88
C VAL A 21 4.65 -25.09 29.69
N ALA A 22 4.55 -26.17 28.91
CA ALA A 22 5.19 -26.27 27.61
C ALA A 22 4.55 -25.22 26.69
N GLY A 23 5.21 -24.07 26.54
CA GLY A 23 4.80 -23.05 25.59
C GLY A 23 4.89 -23.61 24.18
N THR A 24 3.75 -23.82 23.52
CA THR A 24 3.73 -24.08 22.09
C THR A 24 4.22 -22.82 21.39
N ALA A 25 5.43 -22.85 20.86
CA ALA A 25 5.90 -21.82 19.96
C ALA A 25 4.89 -21.71 18.82
N LEU A 26 4.28 -20.53 18.65
CA LEU A 26 3.47 -20.25 17.48
C LEU A 26 4.30 -20.59 16.25
N PRO A 27 3.71 -21.21 15.21
CA PRO A 27 4.45 -21.46 13.98
C PRO A 27 5.02 -20.13 13.50
N ALA A 28 6.35 -20.05 13.40
CA ALA A 28 6.99 -18.95 12.72
C ALA A 28 6.38 -18.90 11.32
N HIS A 29 5.75 -17.77 10.96
CA HIS A 29 5.42 -17.54 9.56
C HIS A 29 6.73 -17.69 8.80
N ALA A 30 6.76 -18.57 7.79
CA ALA A 30 7.94 -18.73 6.98
C ALA A 30 8.34 -17.35 6.46
N ALA A 31 9.61 -16.98 6.68
CA ALA A 31 10.12 -15.70 6.21
C ALA A 31 9.85 -15.57 4.70
N LEU A 32 9.54 -14.34 4.26
CA LEU A 32 9.33 -14.08 2.84
C LEU A 32 10.53 -14.57 2.03
N THR A 33 10.25 -15.27 0.94
CA THR A 33 11.22 -15.56 -0.11
C THR A 33 11.74 -14.26 -0.72
N SER A 34 12.90 -14.30 -1.38
CA SER A 34 13.44 -13.12 -2.07
C SER A 34 12.48 -12.55 -3.12
N ALA A 35 11.71 -13.41 -3.81
CA ALA A 35 10.73 -12.99 -4.80
C ALA A 35 9.55 -12.24 -4.15
N GLU A 36 9.02 -12.77 -3.04
CA GLU A 36 7.94 -12.13 -2.30
C GLU A 36 8.36 -10.81 -1.66
N HIS A 37 9.53 -10.78 -1.03
CA HIS A 37 10.08 -9.55 -0.48
C HIS A 37 10.28 -8.49 -1.58
N GLY A 38 10.85 -8.88 -2.72
CA GLY A 38 10.98 -8.00 -3.88
C GLY A 38 9.65 -7.49 -4.40
N ALA A 39 8.61 -8.34 -4.42
CA ALA A 39 7.26 -7.93 -4.83
C ALA A 39 6.62 -6.93 -3.85
N VAL A 40 6.77 -7.15 -2.54
CA VAL A 40 6.25 -6.23 -1.51
C VAL A 40 6.97 -4.88 -1.56
N LEU A 41 8.29 -4.85 -1.73
CA LEU A 41 9.03 -3.61 -1.88
C LEU A 41 8.67 -2.87 -3.16
N ALA A 42 8.49 -3.60 -4.26
CA ALA A 42 8.07 -3.01 -5.53
C ALA A 42 6.65 -2.42 -5.46
N ALA A 43 5.72 -3.12 -4.83
CA ALA A 43 4.39 -2.59 -4.56
C ALA A 43 4.48 -1.32 -3.71
N LEU A 44 5.27 -1.35 -2.63
CA LEU A 44 5.39 -0.21 -1.72
C LEU A 44 6.00 1.03 -2.40
N ASP A 45 6.99 0.83 -3.26
CA ASP A 45 7.58 1.91 -4.05
C ASP A 45 6.56 2.55 -5.01
N ASP A 46 5.69 1.75 -5.62
CA ASP A 46 4.62 2.23 -6.50
C ASP A 46 3.55 3.02 -5.73
N GLU A 47 3.11 2.52 -4.56
CA GLU A 47 2.17 3.26 -3.69
C GLU A 47 2.78 4.59 -3.20
N TYR A 48 4.07 4.58 -2.86
CA TYR A 48 4.81 5.80 -2.47
C TYR A 48 4.94 6.80 -3.61
N HIS A 49 5.19 6.33 -4.83
CA HIS A 49 5.25 7.17 -6.01
C HIS A 49 3.88 7.80 -6.30
N ALA A 50 2.81 7.01 -6.25
CA ALA A 50 1.44 7.49 -6.47
C ALA A 50 1.03 8.52 -5.40
N GLN A 51 1.27 8.23 -4.12
CA GLN A 51 1.04 9.16 -3.02
C GLN A 51 1.73 10.50 -3.29
N ALA A 52 3.05 10.49 -3.54
CA ALA A 52 3.83 11.71 -3.71
C ALA A 52 3.42 12.48 -4.99
N THR A 53 3.10 11.77 -6.07
CA THR A 53 2.57 12.37 -7.31
C THR A 53 1.25 13.10 -7.06
N TYR A 54 0.31 12.46 -6.36
CA TYR A 54 -1.01 13.05 -6.10
C TYR A 54 -0.93 14.21 -5.10
N GLN A 55 -0.02 14.15 -4.13
CA GLN A 55 0.28 15.29 -3.25
C GLN A 55 0.79 16.50 -4.07
N ALA A 56 1.79 16.30 -4.94
CA ALA A 56 2.33 17.37 -5.78
C ALA A 56 1.26 17.98 -6.74
N ILE A 57 0.36 17.16 -7.29
CA ILE A 57 -0.77 17.65 -8.08
C ILE A 57 -1.71 18.49 -7.22
N MET A 58 -2.02 18.06 -6.00
CA MET A 58 -2.89 18.79 -5.09
C MET A 58 -2.26 20.09 -4.58
N GLU A 59 -0.94 20.17 -4.45
CA GLU A 59 -0.25 21.43 -4.16
C GLU A 59 -0.49 22.48 -5.27
N ARG A 60 -0.56 22.05 -6.53
CA ARG A 60 -0.81 22.95 -7.68
C ARG A 60 -2.28 23.30 -7.86
N PHE A 61 -3.18 22.32 -7.79
CA PHE A 61 -4.59 22.49 -8.17
C PHE A 61 -5.55 22.54 -6.97
N GLY A 62 -5.04 22.42 -5.75
CA GLY A 62 -5.84 22.24 -4.53
C GLY A 62 -6.30 20.79 -4.34
N ALA A 63 -6.97 20.52 -3.22
CA ALA A 63 -7.46 19.20 -2.83
C ALA A 63 -8.68 18.72 -3.65
N VAL A 64 -8.55 18.68 -4.98
CA VAL A 64 -9.61 18.34 -5.92
C VAL A 64 -9.78 16.83 -6.08
N ARG A 65 -11.02 16.40 -6.36
CA ARG A 65 -11.30 15.00 -6.66
C ARG A 65 -10.90 14.68 -8.12
N PRO A 66 -10.38 13.47 -8.40
CA PRO A 66 -10.30 12.33 -7.50
C PRO A 66 -9.00 12.26 -6.67
N PHE A 67 -7.99 13.10 -6.95
CA PHE A 67 -6.66 13.06 -6.33
C PHE A 67 -6.69 12.96 -4.80
N SER A 68 -7.47 13.81 -4.12
CA SER A 68 -7.53 13.78 -2.66
C SER A 68 -8.10 12.49 -2.07
N ASN A 69 -9.00 11.80 -2.77
CA ASN A 69 -9.53 10.53 -2.31
C ASN A 69 -8.57 9.37 -2.59
N ILE A 70 -7.91 9.41 -3.75
CA ILE A 70 -7.01 8.35 -4.19
C ILE A 70 -5.72 8.42 -3.39
N GLU A 71 -5.15 9.59 -3.12
CA GLU A 71 -3.97 9.74 -2.26
C GLU A 71 -4.18 9.08 -0.88
N ARG A 72 -5.34 9.26 -0.25
CA ARG A 72 -5.66 8.58 1.02
C ARG A 72 -5.76 7.05 0.87
N ALA A 73 -6.19 6.57 -0.29
CA ALA A 73 -6.19 5.15 -0.60
C ALA A 73 -4.75 4.63 -0.72
N GLU A 74 -3.87 5.33 -1.44
CA GLU A 74 -2.46 4.93 -1.60
C GLU A 74 -1.70 4.94 -0.27
N VAL A 75 -1.96 5.92 0.62
CA VAL A 75 -1.42 5.90 1.98
C VAL A 75 -1.86 4.63 2.73
N SER A 76 -3.11 4.21 2.54
CA SER A 76 -3.65 3.00 3.18
C SER A 76 -3.07 1.72 2.56
N HIS A 77 -2.84 1.70 1.24
CA HIS A 77 -2.18 0.62 0.53
C HIS A 77 -0.73 0.45 1.00
N ALA A 78 0.04 1.55 1.06
CA ALA A 78 1.38 1.57 1.61
C ALA A 78 1.39 1.05 3.06
N ALA A 79 0.44 1.47 3.90
CA ALA A 79 0.34 0.99 5.28
C ALA A 79 0.13 -0.53 5.38
N ALA A 80 -0.65 -1.13 4.47
CA ALA A 80 -0.84 -2.58 4.42
C ALA A 80 0.46 -3.32 4.07
N LEU A 81 1.23 -2.81 3.10
CA LEU A 81 2.52 -3.38 2.70
C LEU A 81 3.60 -3.21 3.78
N ILE A 82 3.60 -2.05 4.46
CA ILE A 82 4.46 -1.79 5.62
C ILE A 82 4.15 -2.79 6.75
N ALA A 83 2.88 -3.12 6.98
CA ALA A 83 2.50 -4.12 7.97
C ALA A 83 3.06 -5.50 7.63
N VAL A 84 3.03 -5.89 6.35
CA VAL A 84 3.66 -7.13 5.87
C VAL A 84 5.16 -7.15 6.17
N LEU A 85 5.89 -6.08 5.85
CA LEU A 85 7.33 -6.00 6.13
C LEU A 85 7.62 -6.13 7.63
N ARG A 86 6.88 -5.38 8.47
CA ARG A 86 7.05 -5.40 9.94
C ARG A 86 6.74 -6.77 10.54
N GLN A 87 5.68 -7.43 10.09
CA GLN A 87 5.29 -8.77 10.55
C GLN A 87 6.36 -9.82 10.24
N ASN A 88 7.15 -9.59 9.20
CA ASN A 88 8.27 -10.46 8.80
C ASN A 88 9.63 -9.99 9.35
N GLY A 89 9.66 -8.99 10.24
CA GLY A 89 10.91 -8.46 10.81
C GLY A 89 11.80 -7.73 9.80
N LEU A 90 11.24 -7.29 8.67
CA LEU A 90 11.97 -6.61 7.59
C LEU A 90 11.98 -5.09 7.80
N SER A 91 13.06 -4.45 7.34
CA SER A 91 13.18 -2.99 7.35
C SER A 91 12.16 -2.34 6.43
N VAL A 92 11.57 -1.24 6.87
CA VAL A 92 10.63 -0.45 6.07
C VAL A 92 11.38 0.74 5.45
N PRO A 93 11.48 0.85 4.12
CA PRO A 93 12.05 2.04 3.50
C PRO A 93 11.14 3.25 3.72
N ALA A 94 11.75 4.42 3.96
CA ALA A 94 11.04 5.69 3.90
C ALA A 94 10.61 6.00 2.46
N ASN A 95 9.59 6.84 2.28
CA ASN A 95 9.15 7.28 0.95
C ASN A 95 10.27 8.11 0.28
N PRO A 96 10.92 7.59 -0.79
CA PRO A 96 12.06 8.27 -1.40
C PRO A 96 11.65 9.49 -2.23
N TYR A 97 10.39 9.56 -2.67
CA TYR A 97 9.87 10.66 -3.48
C TYR A 97 9.58 11.89 -2.63
N LEU A 98 9.05 11.70 -1.41
CA LEU A 98 8.80 12.80 -0.47
C LEU A 98 10.09 13.37 0.14
N SER A 99 11.16 12.57 0.22
CA SER A 99 12.48 13.02 0.67
C SER A 99 13.33 13.63 -0.44
N GLY A 100 12.90 13.55 -1.70
CA GLY A 100 13.68 13.97 -2.86
C GLY A 100 14.83 13.02 -3.24
N ALA A 101 14.93 11.85 -2.61
CA ALA A 101 15.91 10.83 -2.95
C ALA A 101 15.63 10.14 -4.31
N LYS A 102 14.36 10.09 -4.72
CA LYS A 102 13.94 9.75 -6.08
C LYS A 102 13.18 10.91 -6.73
N PRO A 103 13.35 11.14 -8.04
CA PRO A 103 12.65 12.21 -8.74
C PRO A 103 11.16 11.88 -8.90
N LEU A 104 10.32 12.92 -8.90
CA LEU A 104 8.95 12.87 -9.40
C LEU A 104 8.91 13.46 -10.82
N ALA A 105 8.00 12.95 -11.64
CA ALA A 105 7.67 13.58 -12.90
C ALA A 105 7.12 15.00 -12.68
N GLN A 106 7.31 15.88 -13.66
CA GLN A 106 6.76 17.23 -13.60
C GLN A 106 5.24 17.20 -13.50
N VAL A 107 4.68 17.98 -12.56
CA VAL A 107 3.24 18.15 -12.42
C VAL A 107 2.68 18.81 -13.69
N PRO A 108 1.65 18.21 -14.35
CA PRO A 108 1.08 18.76 -15.56
C PRO A 108 0.54 20.19 -15.37
N ASP A 109 0.51 20.96 -16.46
CA ASP A 109 0.10 22.37 -16.39
C ASP A 109 -1.39 22.58 -16.19
N THR A 110 -2.19 21.58 -16.56
CA THR A 110 -3.63 21.64 -16.47
C THR A 110 -4.22 20.47 -15.69
N LEU A 111 -5.37 20.71 -15.05
CA LEU A 111 -6.08 19.64 -14.33
C LEU A 111 -6.52 18.51 -15.27
N ALA A 112 -6.84 18.81 -16.53
CA ALA A 112 -7.20 17.80 -17.52
C ALA A 112 -6.02 16.86 -17.81
N ASP A 113 -4.82 17.42 -17.98
CA ASP A 113 -3.59 16.62 -18.18
C ASP A 113 -3.22 15.84 -16.93
N ALA A 114 -3.43 16.41 -15.73
CA ALA A 114 -3.27 15.68 -14.47
C ALA A 114 -4.24 14.49 -14.37
N CYS A 115 -5.50 14.66 -14.79
CA CYS A 115 -6.45 13.54 -14.83
C CYS A 115 -6.00 12.46 -15.82
N ALA A 116 -5.47 12.85 -16.99
CA ALA A 116 -4.96 11.93 -18.00
C ALA A 116 -3.71 11.18 -17.50
N LEU A 117 -2.81 11.86 -16.79
CA LEU A 117 -1.67 11.26 -16.10
C LEU A 117 -2.15 10.19 -15.11
N GLY A 118 -3.18 10.49 -14.30
CA GLY A 118 -3.79 9.51 -13.40
C GLY A 118 -4.31 8.27 -14.13
N VAL A 119 -4.98 8.42 -15.28
CA VAL A 119 -5.40 7.26 -16.10
C VAL A 119 -4.21 6.40 -16.51
N GLN A 120 -3.11 7.00 -16.96
CA GLN A 120 -1.92 6.25 -17.36
C GLN A 120 -1.25 5.57 -16.15
N ALA A 121 -1.21 6.22 -14.99
CA ALA A 121 -0.66 5.66 -13.77
C ALA A 121 -1.43 4.40 -13.33
N GLU A 122 -2.77 4.44 -13.32
CA GLU A 122 -3.57 3.27 -12.90
C GLU A 122 -3.47 2.09 -13.88
N LEU A 123 -3.32 2.37 -15.19
CA LEU A 123 -3.06 1.34 -16.20
C LEU A 123 -1.66 0.71 -16.03
N ALA A 124 -0.65 1.53 -15.74
CA ALA A 124 0.71 1.05 -15.47
C ALA A 124 0.77 0.21 -14.19
N ASN A 125 0.13 0.68 -13.10
CA ASN A 125 -0.02 -0.06 -11.85
C ASN A 125 -0.70 -1.42 -12.09
N SER A 126 -1.82 -1.44 -12.82
CA SER A 126 -2.50 -2.67 -13.22
C SER A 126 -1.57 -3.67 -13.92
N GLY A 127 -0.81 -3.19 -14.91
CA GLY A 127 0.15 -4.00 -15.65
C GLY A 127 1.30 -4.51 -14.78
N LEU A 128 1.79 -3.70 -13.84
CA LEU A 128 2.81 -4.09 -12.87
C LEU A 128 2.32 -5.24 -11.99
N TYR A 129 1.11 -5.11 -11.43
CA TYR A 129 0.55 -6.12 -10.53
C TYR A 129 0.27 -7.44 -11.27
N ASP A 130 -0.44 -7.37 -12.40
CA ASP A 130 -0.85 -8.56 -13.16
C ASP A 130 0.37 -9.25 -13.81
N GLY A 131 1.33 -8.49 -14.34
CA GLY A 131 2.45 -9.02 -15.09
C GLY A 131 3.66 -9.45 -14.25
N ARG A 132 3.82 -8.90 -13.04
CA ARG A 132 5.03 -9.13 -12.23
C ARG A 132 4.74 -9.48 -10.78
N LEU A 133 3.94 -8.69 -10.09
CA LEU A 133 3.82 -8.83 -8.63
C LEU A 133 2.99 -10.05 -8.21
N LEU A 134 1.83 -10.27 -8.82
CA LEU A 134 0.97 -11.42 -8.52
C LEU A 134 1.63 -12.76 -8.87
N PRO A 135 2.31 -12.92 -10.03
CA PRO A 135 3.10 -14.13 -10.29
C PRO A 135 4.19 -14.39 -9.24
N ALA A 136 4.86 -13.34 -8.75
CA ALA A 136 5.95 -13.46 -7.78
C ALA A 136 5.49 -13.95 -6.39
N VAL A 137 4.19 -13.80 -6.06
CA VAL A 137 3.63 -14.19 -4.76
C VAL A 137 2.61 -15.33 -4.85
N ALA A 138 2.46 -15.98 -6.01
CA ALA A 138 1.40 -16.96 -6.27
C ALA A 138 1.40 -18.17 -5.31
N GLY A 139 2.55 -18.51 -4.72
CA GLY A 139 2.68 -19.56 -3.69
C GLY A 139 2.22 -19.14 -2.30
N ASN A 140 1.91 -17.85 -2.09
CA ASN A 140 1.58 -17.26 -0.81
C ASN A 140 0.20 -16.62 -0.85
N GLY A 141 -0.77 -17.36 -0.30
CA GLY A 141 -2.18 -16.97 -0.35
C GLY A 141 -2.45 -15.63 0.35
N GLN A 142 -1.73 -15.30 1.43
CA GLN A 142 -1.92 -14.03 2.13
C GLN A 142 -1.42 -12.86 1.28
N LEU A 143 -0.21 -12.93 0.74
CA LEU A 143 0.33 -11.88 -0.12
C LEU A 143 -0.48 -11.74 -1.41
N THR A 144 -0.86 -12.86 -2.03
CA THR A 144 -1.73 -12.86 -3.20
C THR A 144 -3.02 -12.11 -2.92
N GLN A 145 -3.68 -12.37 -1.78
CA GLN A 145 -4.90 -11.64 -1.41
C GLN A 145 -4.68 -10.15 -1.18
N ILE A 146 -3.57 -9.75 -0.52
CA ILE A 146 -3.24 -8.34 -0.29
C ILE A 146 -3.01 -7.65 -1.62
N LEU A 147 -2.12 -8.17 -2.47
CA LEU A 147 -1.78 -7.54 -3.74
C LEU A 147 -2.97 -7.52 -4.71
N THR A 148 -3.81 -8.56 -4.75
CA THR A 148 -5.04 -8.54 -5.54
C THR A 148 -6.00 -7.44 -5.10
N ARG A 149 -6.14 -7.18 -3.79
CA ARG A 149 -7.02 -6.10 -3.30
C ARG A 149 -6.52 -4.71 -3.71
N LEU A 150 -5.21 -4.48 -3.68
CA LEU A 150 -4.60 -3.22 -4.13
C LEU A 150 -4.79 -3.03 -5.63
N ARG A 151 -4.46 -4.06 -6.42
CA ARG A 151 -4.71 -4.11 -7.87
C ARG A 151 -6.16 -3.83 -8.23
N ASP A 152 -7.10 -4.49 -7.55
CA ASP A 152 -8.54 -4.33 -7.79
C ASP A 152 -9.04 -2.94 -7.41
N ALA A 153 -8.43 -2.27 -6.41
CA ALA A 153 -8.75 -0.89 -6.07
C ALA A 153 -8.31 0.07 -7.19
N SER A 154 -7.09 -0.10 -7.69
CA SER A 154 -6.58 0.63 -8.87
C SER A 154 -7.51 0.45 -10.08
N GLN A 155 -7.77 -0.80 -10.49
CA GLN A 155 -8.58 -1.12 -11.67
C GLN A 155 -10.05 -0.69 -11.56
N ASN A 156 -10.69 -1.01 -10.44
CA ASN A 156 -12.15 -0.91 -10.34
C ASN A 156 -12.61 0.39 -9.68
N LYS A 157 -11.71 1.16 -9.07
CA LYS A 157 -12.07 2.40 -8.35
C LYS A 157 -11.27 3.60 -8.84
N HIS A 158 -9.94 3.53 -8.86
CA HIS A 158 -9.09 4.67 -9.19
C HIS A 158 -9.18 5.01 -10.68
N LEU A 159 -8.96 4.02 -11.55
CA LEU A 159 -8.99 4.21 -13.00
C LEU A 159 -10.32 4.82 -13.48
N PRO A 160 -11.51 4.29 -13.12
CA PRO A 160 -12.78 4.91 -13.48
C PRO A 160 -12.94 6.34 -12.93
N ALA A 161 -12.36 6.64 -11.77
CA ALA A 161 -12.41 7.98 -11.20
C ALA A 161 -11.57 8.98 -12.01
N PHE A 162 -10.37 8.60 -12.44
CA PHE A 162 -9.54 9.43 -13.33
C PHE A 162 -10.13 9.57 -14.74
N GLN A 163 -10.73 8.52 -15.29
CA GLN A 163 -11.43 8.61 -16.58
C GLN A 163 -12.56 9.64 -16.54
N ARG A 164 -13.35 9.66 -15.44
CA ARG A 164 -14.39 10.70 -15.24
C ARG A 164 -13.81 12.09 -14.98
N CYS A 165 -12.64 12.17 -14.34
CA CYS A 165 -11.91 13.42 -14.10
C CYS A 165 -11.57 14.11 -15.43
N GLY A 166 -10.93 13.38 -16.37
CA GLY A 166 -10.50 13.95 -17.65
C GLY A 166 -11.66 14.48 -18.49
N GLY A 167 -12.77 13.73 -18.54
CA GLY A 167 -13.98 14.15 -19.26
C GLY A 167 -14.66 15.40 -18.67
N ARG A 168 -14.52 15.64 -17.35
CA ARG A 168 -15.08 16.83 -16.67
C ARG A 168 -14.13 18.02 -16.70
N ALA A 169 -12.83 17.80 -16.53
CA ALA A 169 -11.82 18.85 -16.56
C ALA A 169 -11.77 19.58 -17.92
N GLY A 170 -11.92 18.83 -19.02
CA GLY A 170 -12.04 19.41 -20.36
C GLY A 170 -13.27 20.32 -20.54
N GLN A 171 -14.36 20.07 -19.82
CA GLN A 171 -15.57 20.91 -19.85
C GLN A 171 -15.42 22.19 -19.01
N MET A 172 -14.62 22.16 -17.94
CA MET A 172 -14.35 23.35 -17.11
C MET A 172 -13.34 24.30 -17.77
N GLN A 173 -12.36 23.80 -18.52
CA GLN A 173 -11.45 24.64 -19.32
C GLN A 173 -12.14 25.31 -20.51
N GLY A 174 -13.18 24.71 -21.07
CA GLY A 174 -13.96 25.30 -22.17
C GLY A 174 -14.88 26.47 -21.79
N ARG A 175 -15.03 26.79 -20.49
CA ARG A 175 -15.92 27.87 -20.01
C ARG A 175 -15.21 29.11 -19.49
N GLY A 176 -13.88 29.17 -19.60
CA GLY A 176 -13.12 30.32 -19.12
C GLY A 176 -11.83 30.52 -19.91
N MET A 177 -11.94 31.20 -21.05
CA MET A 177 -10.98 32.18 -21.60
C MET A 177 -11.26 32.33 -23.11
N GLY A 178 -11.90 33.44 -23.47
CA GLY A 178 -11.79 33.95 -24.83
C GLY A 178 -10.33 34.33 -25.08
N GLY A 179 -9.65 33.57 -25.94
CA GLY A 179 -8.26 33.83 -26.30
C GLY A 179 -7.87 32.93 -27.47
N GLN A 180 -7.81 33.51 -28.66
CA GLN A 180 -7.32 32.87 -29.88
C GLN A 180 -5.89 32.37 -29.66
N GLY A 181 -5.65 31.08 -29.85
CA GLY A 181 -4.31 30.49 -29.78
C GLY A 181 -4.24 29.21 -30.60
N ARG A 182 -3.46 29.24 -31.67
CA ARG A 182 -3.27 28.18 -32.66
C ARG A 182 -2.29 27.10 -32.15
N GLY A 183 -2.67 25.84 -32.30
CA GLY A 183 -1.85 24.76 -32.89
C GLY A 183 -0.64 24.19 -32.14
N TYR A 184 -0.38 22.90 -32.47
CA TYR A 184 0.77 22.03 -32.15
C TYR A 184 0.77 21.46 -30.72
N GLY A 185 1.07 20.20 -30.45
CA GLY A 185 1.61 19.09 -31.25
C GLY A 185 1.66 17.85 -30.35
N GLY A 186 1.78 16.66 -30.95
CA GLY A 186 1.71 15.37 -30.25
C GLY A 186 2.79 15.19 -29.18
N GLY A 187 2.38 14.72 -28.00
CA GLY A 187 3.27 14.31 -26.92
C GLY A 187 3.04 12.83 -26.60
N ARG A 188 4.10 12.02 -26.75
CA ARG A 188 4.16 10.66 -26.23
C ARG A 188 4.02 10.74 -24.70
N GLY A 189 3.08 9.96 -24.15
CA GLY A 189 2.98 9.79 -22.70
C GLY A 189 4.27 9.19 -22.11
N PRO A 190 4.59 9.47 -20.84
CA PRO A 190 5.79 8.95 -20.22
C PRO A 190 5.73 7.42 -20.18
N ALA A 191 6.78 6.78 -20.72
CA ALA A 191 7.07 5.38 -20.46
C ALA A 191 7.80 5.33 -19.12
N TRP A 192 7.18 4.70 -18.13
CA TRP A 192 7.78 4.45 -16.82
C TRP A 192 8.80 3.33 -16.98
N ASN A 193 10.09 3.64 -16.76
CA ASN A 193 11.18 2.67 -16.69
C ASN A 193 11.77 2.60 -15.28
#